data_AF-A0A3P9HG29-F1
#
_entry.id   AF-A0A3P9HG29-F1
#
_cell.length_a   1.000
_cell.length_b   1.000
_cell.length_c   1.000
_cell.angle_alpha   90.00
_cell.angle_beta   90.00
_cell.angle_gamma   90.00
#
_symmetry.space_group_name_H-M   'P 1'
#
loop_
_entity.id
_entity.type
_entity.pdbx_description
1 polymer ?
#
loop_
_entity_poly.entity_id
_entity_poly.type
_entity_poly.pdbx_seq_one_letter_code
_entity_poly.pdbx_strand_id
1 'polypeptide(L)'
;MKMLLLPYVILQVFHAVQGYPNGAPTGACEDMLPRHVGVLPQPSPAPYSLLTNSRTFEAGKPITVTIKGPDYRGVLLEARTDGSTNGLGSWSLPPPDTKFLQCTGNPQGAVTHANTNVKGNSTVYNWVPPSITSPVYFVATIAQQRTVYWINVRSATLTRGTYRTTQSVCKEGLKKKTFSVCSLLDRNNSWPWSGYGCRCHNG
;
A
#
# COMPACT_ATOMS: atom_id res chain seq x y z
N MET A 1 9.79 68.62 -17.56
CA MET A 1 10.44 67.30 -17.75
C MET A 1 10.85 66.74 -16.40
N LYS A 2 10.24 65.63 -15.99
CA LYS A 2 10.87 64.44 -15.36
C LYS A 2 9.78 63.64 -14.65
N MET A 3 9.21 62.68 -15.40
CA MET A 3 8.71 61.44 -14.81
C MET A 3 9.81 60.86 -13.95
N LEU A 4 9.53 60.52 -12.69
CA LEU A 4 10.14 59.35 -12.08
C LEU A 4 9.09 58.70 -11.18
N LEU A 5 8.43 57.72 -11.80
CA LEU A 5 7.66 56.63 -11.26
C LEU A 5 8.04 56.32 -9.80
N LEU A 6 7.09 56.47 -8.89
CA LEU A 6 7.10 55.74 -7.62
C LEU A 6 7.42 54.28 -7.98
N PRO A 7 8.56 53.72 -7.54
CA PRO A 7 8.83 52.33 -7.81
C PRO A 7 7.74 51.57 -7.06
N TYR A 8 6.85 50.96 -7.84
CA TYR A 8 5.93 49.94 -7.41
C TYR A 8 6.80 48.91 -6.69
N VAL A 9 6.82 48.96 -5.35
CA VAL A 9 7.54 48.01 -4.51
C VAL A 9 6.76 46.71 -4.67
N ILE A 10 7.07 45.98 -5.75
CA ILE A 10 6.70 44.60 -5.92
C ILE A 10 7.52 43.86 -4.88
N LEU A 11 6.94 43.73 -3.68
CA LEU A 11 7.38 42.81 -2.67
C LEU A 11 7.17 41.40 -3.24
N GLN A 12 8.11 40.95 -4.07
CA GLN A 12 8.18 39.57 -4.50
C GLN A 12 8.50 38.75 -3.26
N VAL A 13 7.46 38.25 -2.61
CA VAL A 13 7.60 37.31 -1.52
C VAL A 13 8.07 35.98 -2.12
N PHE A 14 9.39 35.87 -2.31
CA PHE A 14 10.05 34.60 -2.55
C PHE A 14 9.91 33.77 -1.27
N HIS A 15 8.76 33.11 -1.11
CA HIS A 15 8.59 32.06 -0.11
C HIS A 15 9.45 30.87 -0.54
N ALA A 16 10.69 30.85 -0.06
CA ALA A 16 11.47 29.63 -0.03
C ALA A 16 10.79 28.68 0.96
N VAL A 17 9.85 27.88 0.47
CA VAL A 17 9.20 26.84 1.27
C VAL A 17 10.28 25.80 1.57
N GLN A 18 10.89 25.89 2.76
CA GLN A 18 11.77 24.85 3.26
C GLN A 18 10.91 23.60 3.48
N GLY A 19 11.14 22.58 2.66
CA GLY A 19 10.52 21.28 2.85
C GLY A 19 11.00 20.70 4.18
N TYR A 20 10.16 20.77 5.21
CA TYR A 20 10.40 20.11 6.48
C TYR A 20 10.58 18.59 6.26
N PRO A 21 11.37 17.90 7.09
CA PRO A 21 11.58 16.45 7.01
C PRO A 21 10.32 15.62 7.36
N ASN A 22 9.13 16.21 7.27
CA ASN A 22 7.87 15.75 7.84
C ASN A 22 7.02 14.98 6.83
N GLY A 23 7.64 14.13 6.00
CA GLY A 23 6.94 13.29 5.05
C GLY A 23 6.50 13.98 3.76
N ALA A 24 5.96 13.19 2.84
CA ALA A 24 5.45 13.67 1.57
C ALA A 24 4.15 14.50 1.77
N PRO A 25 3.92 15.55 0.97
CA PRO A 25 2.65 16.26 0.97
C PRO A 25 1.55 15.44 0.31
N THR A 26 0.28 15.69 0.64
CA THR A 26 -0.88 14.98 0.06
C THR A 26 -0.91 15.01 -1.47
N GLY A 27 -0.48 16.10 -2.10
CA GLY A 27 -0.39 16.18 -3.57
C GLY A 27 0.63 15.21 -4.19
N ALA A 28 1.53 14.60 -3.42
CA ALA A 28 2.44 13.57 -3.92
C ALA A 28 1.74 12.22 -4.12
N CYS A 29 0.55 12.01 -3.55
CA CYS A 29 -0.23 10.80 -3.78
C CYS A 29 -0.68 10.66 -5.25
N GLU A 30 -0.71 11.73 -6.04
CA GLU A 30 -1.15 11.65 -7.45
C GLU A 30 -0.03 11.12 -8.35
N ASP A 31 1.16 11.73 -8.26
CA ASP A 31 2.29 11.48 -9.16
C ASP A 31 3.44 10.71 -8.53
N MET A 32 3.37 10.41 -7.23
CA MET A 32 4.43 9.77 -6.44
C MET A 32 5.74 10.59 -6.41
N LEU A 33 5.72 11.88 -6.73
CA LEU A 33 6.92 12.72 -6.81
C LEU A 33 7.23 13.45 -5.49
N PRO A 34 8.48 13.39 -5.01
CA PRO A 34 8.93 14.27 -3.94
C PRO A 34 8.81 15.75 -4.37
N ARG A 35 8.36 16.62 -3.47
CA ARG A 35 8.28 18.07 -3.73
C ARG A 35 9.59 18.77 -3.35
N HIS A 36 10.66 18.38 -4.04
CA HIS A 36 11.97 19.02 -3.96
C HIS A 36 12.30 19.67 -5.31
N VAL A 37 12.52 20.99 -5.30
CA VAL A 37 12.80 21.75 -6.53
C VAL A 37 14.11 21.27 -7.16
N GLY A 38 14.07 21.03 -8.47
CA GLY A 38 15.27 20.72 -9.27
C GLY A 38 15.84 19.32 -9.08
N VAL A 39 15.14 18.41 -8.39
CA VAL A 39 15.60 17.03 -8.18
C VAL A 39 14.73 16.06 -8.96
N LEU A 40 15.34 15.32 -9.88
CA LEU A 40 14.68 14.29 -10.70
C LEU A 40 14.92 12.88 -10.15
N PRO A 41 14.03 11.92 -10.43
CA PRO A 41 14.25 10.52 -10.08
C PRO A 41 15.50 9.98 -10.76
N GLN A 42 16.14 9.01 -10.14
CA GLN A 42 17.28 8.33 -10.71
C GLN A 42 16.87 7.59 -11.99
N PRO A 43 17.66 7.71 -13.08
CA PRO A 43 17.36 7.04 -14.35
C PRO A 43 17.70 5.54 -14.32
N SER A 44 18.52 5.11 -13.35
CA SER A 44 18.88 3.71 -13.17
C SER A 44 17.73 2.92 -12.53
N PRO A 45 17.68 1.60 -12.73
CA PRO A 45 16.74 0.73 -12.02
C PRO A 45 16.86 0.90 -10.50
N ALA A 46 15.73 0.87 -9.81
CA ALA A 46 15.70 0.97 -8.35
C ALA A 46 16.36 -0.27 -7.71
N PRO A 47 17.24 -0.11 -6.70
CA PRO A 47 17.84 -1.23 -5.98
C PRO A 47 16.90 -1.80 -4.90
N TYR A 48 15.58 -1.63 -5.06
CA TYR A 48 14.56 -1.98 -4.07
C TYR A 48 13.52 -2.92 -4.67
N SER A 49 12.93 -3.76 -3.83
CA SER A 49 11.84 -4.66 -4.18
C SER A 49 10.71 -4.57 -3.16
N LEU A 50 9.47 -4.61 -3.64
CA LEU A 50 8.27 -4.73 -2.81
C LEU A 50 7.80 -6.18 -2.80
N LEU A 51 7.94 -6.84 -1.65
CA LEU A 51 7.55 -8.23 -1.45
C LEU A 51 6.26 -8.30 -0.64
N THR A 52 5.36 -9.20 -1.00
CA THR A 52 4.12 -9.44 -0.26
C THR A 52 4.08 -10.85 0.29
N ASN A 53 3.47 -11.04 1.46
CA ASN A 53 3.32 -12.38 2.06
C ASN A 53 2.32 -13.27 1.32
N SER A 54 1.50 -12.69 0.42
CA SER A 54 0.51 -13.40 -0.39
C SER A 54 0.37 -12.76 -1.77
N ARG A 55 -0.06 -13.57 -2.75
CA ARG A 55 -0.48 -13.12 -4.09
C ARG A 55 -1.99 -12.91 -4.20
N THR A 56 -2.73 -13.19 -3.14
CA THR A 56 -4.17 -12.98 -3.07
C THR A 56 -4.54 -12.18 -1.83
N PHE A 57 -5.59 -11.36 -1.92
CA PHE A 57 -6.12 -10.60 -0.79
C PHE A 57 -7.59 -10.91 -0.52
N GLU A 58 -8.00 -10.78 0.73
CA GLU A 58 -9.40 -10.82 1.16
C GLU A 58 -9.68 -9.56 1.97
N ALA A 59 -10.88 -8.99 1.81
CA ALA A 59 -11.26 -7.76 2.52
C ALA A 59 -11.08 -7.94 4.03
N GLY A 60 -10.43 -6.97 4.67
CA GLY A 60 -10.18 -6.98 6.12
C GLY A 60 -9.06 -7.93 6.58
N LYS A 61 -8.54 -8.84 5.75
CA LYS A 61 -7.40 -9.70 6.11
C LYS A 61 -6.08 -9.00 5.76
N PRO A 62 -5.23 -8.65 6.75
CA PRO A 62 -4.01 -7.89 6.48
C PRO A 62 -3.04 -8.60 5.54
N ILE A 63 -2.43 -7.82 4.65
CA ILE A 63 -1.30 -8.20 3.82
C ILE A 63 -0.07 -7.49 4.35
N THR A 64 1.02 -8.24 4.48
CA THR A 64 2.32 -7.70 4.83
C THR A 64 3.07 -7.32 3.56
N VAL A 65 3.56 -6.08 3.50
CA VAL A 65 4.36 -5.53 2.41
C VAL A 65 5.75 -5.20 2.95
N THR A 66 6.78 -5.82 2.37
CA THR A 66 8.16 -5.65 2.78
C THR A 66 8.92 -4.88 1.70
N ILE A 67 9.53 -3.76 2.08
CA ILE A 67 10.53 -3.08 1.25
C ILE A 67 11.87 -3.71 1.55
N LYS A 68 12.50 -4.31 0.54
CA LYS A 68 13.83 -4.92 0.63
C LYS A 68 14.80 -4.20 -0.30
N GLY A 69 15.99 -3.85 0.17
CA GLY A 69 17.01 -3.13 -0.59
C GLY A 69 18.05 -2.51 0.32
N PRO A 70 18.89 -1.58 -0.14
CA PRO A 70 19.77 -0.80 0.72
C PRO A 70 19.01 0.02 1.77
N ASP A 71 19.73 0.59 2.73
CA ASP A 71 19.16 1.54 3.67
C ASP A 71 18.59 2.78 2.95
N TYR A 72 17.52 3.35 3.48
CA TYR A 72 16.84 4.49 2.87
C TYR A 72 16.26 5.44 3.93
N ARG A 73 15.85 6.64 3.52
CA ARG A 73 15.39 7.70 4.45
C ARG A 73 13.95 8.14 4.17
N GLY A 74 13.59 8.26 2.90
CA GLY A 74 12.25 8.64 2.47
C GLY A 74 11.48 7.47 1.87
N VAL A 75 10.20 7.39 2.19
CA VAL A 75 9.25 6.50 1.53
C VAL A 75 7.94 7.26 1.31
N LEU A 76 7.27 6.94 0.21
CA LEU A 76 5.83 7.11 -0.02
C LEU A 76 5.33 5.80 -0.60
N LEU A 77 4.44 5.11 0.10
CA LEU A 77 3.95 3.77 -0.24
C LEU A 77 2.42 3.75 -0.29
N GLU A 78 1.89 3.23 -1.40
CA GLU A 78 0.44 3.13 -1.67
C GLU A 78 0.06 1.76 -2.23
N ALA A 79 -1.21 1.40 -2.06
CA ALA A 79 -1.85 0.33 -2.81
C ALA A 79 -2.75 0.95 -3.88
N ARG A 80 -2.66 0.49 -5.12
CA ARG A 80 -3.43 1.01 -6.27
C ARG A 80 -4.00 -0.11 -7.12
N THR A 81 -4.96 0.25 -7.97
CA THR A 81 -5.45 -0.59 -9.06
C THR A 81 -5.13 0.08 -10.40
N ASP A 82 -5.15 -0.69 -11.48
CA ASP A 82 -4.88 -0.13 -12.81
C ASP A 82 -5.96 0.91 -13.20
N GLY A 83 -5.52 1.98 -13.86
CA GLY A 83 -6.40 3.09 -14.26
C GLY A 83 -6.78 4.06 -13.13
N SER A 84 -6.22 3.92 -11.92
CA SER A 84 -6.46 4.85 -10.81
C SER A 84 -5.17 5.19 -10.04
N THR A 85 -5.06 6.45 -9.62
CA THR A 85 -4.00 6.93 -8.72
C THR A 85 -4.45 6.99 -7.26
N ASN A 86 -5.68 6.57 -6.97
CA ASN A 86 -6.23 6.66 -5.61
C ASN A 86 -5.63 5.59 -4.71
N GLY A 87 -5.17 5.98 -3.53
CA GLY A 87 -4.73 5.06 -2.47
C GLY A 87 -5.89 4.20 -1.96
N LEU A 88 -5.76 2.88 -2.14
CA LEU A 88 -6.76 1.88 -1.77
C LEU A 88 -6.45 1.25 -0.41
N GLY A 89 -7.51 0.86 0.30
CA GLY A 89 -7.41 0.19 1.60
C GLY A 89 -6.86 1.09 2.69
N SER A 90 -6.47 0.48 3.81
CA SER A 90 -5.96 1.22 4.96
C SER A 90 -4.64 0.63 5.41
N TRP A 91 -3.61 1.47 5.52
CA TRP A 91 -2.38 1.09 6.21
C TRP A 91 -2.63 1.04 7.71
N SER A 92 -1.94 0.13 8.41
CA SER A 92 -2.02 0.00 9.86
C SER A 92 -0.63 -0.12 10.47
N LEU A 93 -0.49 0.36 11.71
CA LEU A 93 0.72 0.27 12.52
C LEU A 93 2.01 0.62 11.74
N PRO A 94 2.17 1.88 11.27
CA PRO A 94 3.38 2.28 10.55
C PRO A 94 4.61 1.97 11.39
N PRO A 95 5.67 1.38 10.81
CA PRO A 95 6.91 1.15 11.53
C PRO A 95 7.53 2.48 12.02
N PRO A 96 8.50 2.43 12.94
CA PRO A 96 9.22 3.61 13.40
C PRO A 96 9.70 4.50 12.24
N ASP A 97 9.76 5.81 12.49
CA ASP A 97 10.18 6.82 11.51
C ASP A 97 9.31 6.92 10.25
N THR A 98 8.11 6.33 10.30
CA THR A 98 7.06 6.46 9.28
C THR A 98 5.73 6.85 9.91
N LYS A 99 4.82 7.38 9.09
CA LYS A 99 3.48 7.82 9.50
C LYS A 99 2.51 7.66 8.35
N PHE A 100 1.22 7.73 8.67
CA PHE A 100 0.19 7.80 7.63
C PHE A 100 0.28 9.09 6.83
N LEU A 101 -0.12 9.02 5.57
CA LEU A 101 -0.41 10.16 4.72
C LEU A 101 -1.84 10.03 4.21
N GLN A 102 -2.60 11.11 4.38
CA GLN A 102 -3.93 11.21 3.82
C GLN A 102 -3.84 11.40 2.31
N CYS A 103 -4.44 10.49 1.56
CA CYS A 103 -4.49 10.50 0.10
C CYS A 103 -5.94 10.31 -0.36
N THR A 104 -6.42 11.18 -1.26
CA THR A 104 -7.78 11.09 -1.82
C THR A 104 -8.89 10.99 -0.74
N GLY A 105 -8.76 11.77 0.34
CA GLY A 105 -9.71 11.74 1.45
C GLY A 105 -9.61 10.53 2.39
N ASN A 106 -8.72 9.57 2.13
CA ASN A 106 -8.45 8.43 3.00
C ASN A 106 -7.29 8.76 3.97
N PRO A 107 -7.53 8.91 5.29
CA PRO A 107 -6.51 9.27 6.27
C PRO A 107 -5.35 8.27 6.39
N GLN A 108 -5.58 7.02 5.97
CA GLN A 108 -4.61 5.92 6.00
C GLN A 108 -4.37 5.35 4.60
N GLY A 109 -4.51 6.19 3.56
CA GLY A 109 -4.36 5.77 2.16
C GLY A 109 -2.92 5.49 1.74
N ALA A 110 -1.95 6.12 2.41
CA ALA A 110 -0.54 5.90 2.17
C ALA A 110 0.28 5.88 3.46
N VAL A 111 1.53 5.42 3.36
CA VAL A 111 2.57 5.59 4.38
C VAL A 111 3.68 6.47 3.82
N THR A 112 4.14 7.43 4.62
CA THR A 112 5.31 8.26 4.33
C THR A 112 6.32 8.21 5.47
N HIS A 113 7.57 8.59 5.20
CA HIS A 113 8.53 8.90 6.27
C HIS A 113 8.01 10.00 7.21
N ALA A 114 8.31 9.90 8.51
CA ALA A 114 7.97 10.91 9.52
C ALA A 114 9.15 11.85 9.83
N ASN A 115 10.36 11.39 9.54
CA ASN A 115 11.63 12.10 9.70
C ASN A 115 12.66 11.51 8.71
N THR A 116 13.88 12.03 8.71
CA THR A 116 14.98 11.59 7.84
C THR A 116 15.85 10.48 8.43
N ASN A 117 15.43 9.84 9.54
CA ASN A 117 16.17 8.73 10.12
C ASN A 117 16.23 7.55 9.15
N VAL A 118 17.32 6.80 9.27
CA VAL A 118 17.59 5.65 8.41
C VAL A 118 16.60 4.54 8.72
N LYS A 119 15.97 4.04 7.66
CA LYS A 119 15.18 2.83 7.63
C LYS A 119 16.06 1.73 7.06
N GLY A 120 16.14 0.62 7.77
CA GLY A 120 17.03 -0.48 7.42
C GLY A 120 16.69 -1.15 6.10
N ASN A 121 17.57 -2.04 5.68
CA ASN A 121 17.49 -2.83 4.44
C ASN A 121 16.25 -3.73 4.26
N SER A 122 15.42 -3.87 5.29
CA SER A 122 14.18 -4.65 5.30
C SER A 122 13.17 -4.02 6.26
N THR A 123 12.19 -3.30 5.74
CA THR A 123 11.10 -2.72 6.54
C THR A 123 9.75 -3.32 6.16
N VAL A 124 8.89 -3.48 7.16
CA VAL A 124 7.63 -4.19 7.05
C VAL A 124 6.47 -3.23 7.28
N TYR A 125 5.49 -3.28 6.40
CA TYR A 125 4.27 -2.47 6.44
C TYR A 125 3.04 -3.38 6.41
N ASN A 126 1.98 -2.98 7.11
CA ASN A 126 0.73 -3.72 7.15
C ASN A 126 -0.35 -2.96 6.39
N TRP A 127 -1.00 -3.64 5.46
CA TRP A 127 -2.07 -3.09 4.65
C TRP A 127 -3.35 -3.92 4.81
N VAL A 128 -4.47 -3.25 5.03
CA VAL A 128 -5.79 -3.86 5.17
C VAL A 128 -6.58 -3.64 3.87
N PRO A 129 -6.89 -4.71 3.12
CA PRO A 129 -7.60 -4.60 1.86
C PRO A 129 -9.05 -4.14 2.04
N PRO A 130 -9.58 -3.25 1.17
CA PRO A 130 -10.99 -2.88 1.18
C PRO A 130 -11.84 -3.94 0.45
N SER A 131 -13.16 -3.80 0.52
CA SER A 131 -14.11 -4.67 -0.19
C SER A 131 -14.18 -4.35 -1.69
N ILE A 132 -13.14 -4.72 -2.44
CA ILE A 132 -13.02 -4.50 -3.89
C ILE A 132 -12.77 -5.80 -4.66
N THR A 133 -13.06 -5.78 -5.96
CA THR A 133 -12.86 -6.93 -6.87
C THR A 133 -11.64 -6.78 -7.76
N SER A 134 -11.23 -5.55 -8.06
CA SER A 134 -10.13 -5.26 -8.96
C SER A 134 -8.79 -5.73 -8.38
N PRO A 135 -7.86 -6.19 -9.24
CA PRO A 135 -6.49 -6.48 -8.83
C PRO A 135 -5.81 -5.25 -8.22
N VAL A 136 -4.93 -5.49 -7.26
CA VAL A 136 -4.20 -4.44 -6.53
C VAL A 136 -2.71 -4.68 -6.66
N TYR A 137 -1.92 -3.62 -6.80
CA TYR A 137 -0.47 -3.66 -6.64
C TYR A 137 -0.03 -2.57 -5.66
N PHE A 138 1.13 -2.76 -5.05
CA PHE A 138 1.76 -1.75 -4.23
C PHE A 138 2.75 -0.96 -5.08
N VAL A 139 2.81 0.34 -4.87
CA VAL A 139 3.74 1.24 -5.53
C VAL A 139 4.42 2.13 -4.51
N ALA A 140 5.73 2.30 -4.66
CA ALA A 140 6.53 3.13 -3.78
C ALA A 140 7.42 4.12 -4.53
N THR A 141 7.62 5.26 -3.88
CA THR A 141 8.77 6.14 -4.08
C THR A 141 9.70 5.97 -2.90
N ILE A 142 10.96 5.67 -3.16
CA ILE A 142 11.97 5.38 -2.15
C ILE A 142 13.14 6.34 -2.35
N ALA A 143 13.47 7.11 -1.31
CA ALA A 143 14.57 8.06 -1.31
C ALA A 143 15.68 7.54 -0.40
N GLN A 144 16.85 7.25 -0.98
CA GLN A 144 18.05 6.92 -0.22
C GLN A 144 18.57 8.16 0.52
N GLN A 145 18.48 9.32 -0.14
CA GLN A 145 18.75 10.64 0.40
C GLN A 145 17.94 11.69 -0.38
N ARG A 146 18.00 12.96 0.05
CA ARG A 146 17.19 14.06 -0.50
C ARG A 146 17.24 14.15 -2.04
N THR A 147 18.40 13.90 -2.63
CA THR A 147 18.63 14.05 -4.08
C THR A 147 18.67 12.75 -4.86
N VAL A 148 18.60 11.60 -4.18
CA VAL A 148 18.73 10.26 -4.79
C VAL A 148 17.52 9.45 -4.41
N TYR A 149 16.60 9.31 -5.36
CA TYR A 149 15.34 8.62 -5.17
C TYR A 149 14.86 7.92 -6.45
N TRP A 150 14.04 6.90 -6.26
CA TRP A 150 13.38 6.16 -7.34
C TRP A 150 11.88 6.22 -7.14
N ILE A 151 11.15 6.29 -8.25
CA ILE A 151 9.69 6.25 -8.29
C ILE A 151 9.23 4.97 -8.97
N ASN A 152 7.94 4.66 -8.88
CA ASN A 152 7.33 3.50 -9.56
C ASN A 152 7.96 2.15 -9.20
N VAL A 153 8.49 2.00 -7.98
CA VAL A 153 8.91 0.69 -7.47
C VAL A 153 7.63 -0.11 -7.16
N ARG A 154 7.34 -1.17 -7.93
CA ARG A 154 6.08 -1.91 -7.85
C ARG A 154 6.25 -3.32 -7.30
N SER A 155 5.24 -3.79 -6.57
CA SER A 155 5.10 -5.21 -6.23
C SER A 155 4.53 -6.02 -7.40
N ALA A 156 4.53 -7.34 -7.24
CA ALA A 156 3.61 -8.18 -8.01
C ALA A 156 2.15 -7.78 -7.72
N THR A 157 1.28 -8.02 -8.70
CA THR A 157 -0.17 -7.80 -8.56
C THR A 157 -0.80 -8.89 -7.70
N LEU A 158 -1.68 -8.49 -6.79
CA LEU A 158 -2.52 -9.36 -5.99
C LEU A 158 -3.92 -9.42 -6.58
N THR A 159 -4.48 -10.62 -6.63
CA THR A 159 -5.87 -10.85 -7.05
C THR A 159 -6.77 -11.09 -5.84
N ARG A 160 -8.06 -10.77 -5.95
CA ARG A 160 -9.02 -11.13 -4.89
C ARG A 160 -9.03 -12.65 -4.68
N GLY A 161 -8.91 -13.09 -3.44
CA GLY A 161 -9.06 -14.50 -3.07
C GLY A 161 -10.46 -14.97 -3.46
N THR A 162 -10.53 -16.03 -4.27
CA THR A 162 -11.80 -16.73 -4.50
C THR A 162 -12.07 -17.59 -3.28
N TYR A 163 -13.22 -17.42 -2.63
CA TYR A 163 -13.74 -18.47 -1.75
C TYR A 163 -13.83 -19.75 -2.60
N ARG A 164 -12.96 -20.72 -2.35
CA ARG A 164 -13.21 -22.08 -2.82
C ARG A 164 -14.35 -22.59 -1.96
N THR A 165 -15.58 -22.48 -2.44
CA THR A 165 -16.65 -23.36 -1.97
C THR A 165 -16.22 -24.77 -2.36
N THR A 166 -15.50 -25.48 -1.49
CA THR A 166 -15.44 -26.92 -1.62
C THR A 166 -16.86 -27.41 -1.41
N GLN A 167 -17.56 -27.77 -2.49
CA GLN A 167 -18.74 -28.62 -2.38
C GLN A 167 -18.26 -29.94 -1.76
N SER A 168 -18.33 -30.05 -0.44
CA SER A 168 -18.21 -31.31 0.26
C SER A 168 -19.47 -32.12 -0.06
N VAL A 169 -19.37 -32.98 -1.07
CA VAL A 169 -20.41 -33.98 -1.35
C VAL A 169 -20.27 -35.08 -0.31
N CYS A 170 -21.15 -35.10 0.69
CA CYS A 170 -21.38 -36.29 1.49
C CYS A 170 -22.02 -37.35 0.58
N LYS A 171 -21.31 -38.45 0.29
CA LYS A 171 -21.88 -39.57 -0.45
C LYS A 171 -22.63 -40.49 0.53
N GLU A 172 -23.96 -40.41 0.54
CA GLU A 172 -24.81 -41.51 1.03
C GLU A 172 -25.41 -42.24 -0.19
N GLY A 173 -24.76 -43.34 -0.61
CA GLY A 173 -25.23 -44.17 -1.72
C GLY A 173 -25.19 -43.53 -3.12
N LEU A 174 -26.09 -43.97 -4.00
CA LEU A 174 -26.11 -43.65 -5.46
C LEU A 174 -26.78 -42.32 -5.84
N LYS A 175 -27.24 -41.51 -4.88
CA LYS A 175 -27.93 -40.23 -5.20
C LYS A 175 -26.98 -39.04 -4.99
N LYS A 176 -26.67 -38.33 -6.07
CA LYS A 176 -25.94 -37.05 -6.02
C LYS A 176 -26.90 -35.95 -5.49
N LYS A 177 -26.63 -35.38 -4.31
CA LYS A 177 -27.25 -34.13 -3.86
C LYS A 177 -26.16 -33.05 -3.75
N THR A 178 -26.43 -31.87 -4.29
CA THR A 178 -25.51 -30.72 -4.29
C THR A 178 -25.98 -29.71 -3.25
N PHE A 179 -25.11 -29.34 -2.29
CA PHE A 179 -25.36 -28.22 -1.38
C PHE A 179 -24.07 -27.40 -1.16
N SER A 180 -24.26 -26.14 -0.78
CA SER A 180 -23.21 -25.16 -0.56
C SER A 180 -23.11 -24.83 0.92
N VAL A 181 -22.05 -25.30 1.58
CA VAL A 181 -21.56 -24.74 2.86
C VAL A 181 -20.05 -24.80 2.83
N CYS A 182 -19.36 -23.72 3.18
CA CYS A 182 -17.91 -23.77 3.35
C CYS A 182 -17.47 -22.85 4.50
N SER A 183 -17.13 -23.47 5.64
CA SER A 183 -16.20 -22.91 6.61
C SER A 183 -14.78 -23.44 6.33
N LEU A 184 -13.81 -22.77 6.95
CA LEU A 184 -12.37 -22.70 6.63
C LEU A 184 -11.66 -24.07 6.63
N LEU A 185 -10.86 -24.35 5.59
CA LEU A 185 -9.83 -25.39 5.64
C LEU A 185 -8.45 -24.73 5.72
N ASP A 186 -7.89 -24.71 6.93
CA ASP A 186 -6.46 -24.48 7.14
C ASP A 186 -5.67 -25.74 6.71
N ARG A 187 -4.53 -25.51 6.05
CA ARG A 187 -3.63 -26.55 5.51
C ARG A 187 -2.79 -27.28 6.56
N ASN A 188 -3.26 -27.45 7.79
CA ASN A 188 -2.55 -28.24 8.80
C ASN A 188 -3.46 -29.34 9.37
N ASN A 189 -3.07 -30.55 9.02
CA ASN A 189 -3.80 -31.80 9.17
C ASN A 189 -3.78 -32.30 10.62
N SER A 190 -4.45 -31.60 11.54
CA SER A 190 -4.61 -32.04 12.93
C SER A 190 -5.92 -31.52 13.50
N TRP A 191 -6.89 -32.41 13.68
CA TRP A 191 -8.17 -32.12 14.34
C TRP A 191 -8.00 -32.13 15.87
N PRO A 192 -8.40 -31.08 16.59
CA PRO A 192 -8.91 -31.21 17.94
C PRO A 192 -10.44 -31.09 17.92
N TRP A 193 -11.08 -32.02 18.61
CA TRP A 193 -12.51 -32.10 18.81
C TRP A 193 -13.04 -30.84 19.51
N SER A 194 -14.09 -30.23 18.93
CA SER A 194 -15.30 -29.72 19.61
C SER A 194 -15.87 -28.47 18.91
N GLY A 195 -17.17 -28.48 18.63
CA GLY A 195 -17.98 -27.26 18.72
C GLY A 195 -18.80 -26.81 17.51
N TYR A 196 -18.39 -27.05 16.27
CA TYR A 196 -19.16 -26.58 15.09
C TYR A 196 -19.14 -27.61 13.97
N GLY A 197 -19.95 -28.67 14.12
CA GLY A 197 -20.15 -29.69 13.09
C GLY A 197 -21.24 -29.27 12.11
N CYS A 198 -20.94 -29.29 10.80
CA CYS A 198 -21.97 -29.21 9.76
C CYS A 198 -22.89 -30.42 9.87
N ARG A 199 -24.22 -30.21 9.96
CA ARG A 199 -25.20 -31.30 10.07
C ARG A 199 -25.91 -31.50 8.73
N CYS A 200 -25.92 -32.74 8.24
CA CYS A 200 -26.70 -33.12 7.06
C CYS A 200 -28.19 -33.06 7.40
N HIS A 201 -28.97 -32.31 6.62
CA HIS A 201 -30.44 -32.32 6.69
C HIS A 201 -31.01 -32.79 5.37
N ASN A 202 -32.01 -33.68 5.45
CA ASN A 202 -32.84 -34.04 4.31
C ASN A 202 -33.82 -32.90 4.03
N GLY A 203 -33.81 -32.38 2.80
CA GLY A 203 -34.99 -31.74 2.21
C GLY A 203 -36.00 -32.80 1.79
#